data_AF-A0A8H4AY24-F1
#
_entry.id   AF-A0A8H4AY24-F1
#
_cell.length_a   1.000
_cell.length_b   1.000
_cell.length_c   1.000
_cell.angle_alpha   90.00
_cell.angle_beta   90.00
_cell.angle_gamma   90.00
#
_symmetry.space_group_name_H-M   'P 1'
#
loop_
_entity.id
_entity.type
_entity.pdbx_description
1 polymer ?
#
loop_
_entity_poly.entity_id
_entity_poly.type
_entity_poly.pdbx_seq_one_letter_code
_entity_poly.pdbx_strand_id
1 'polypeptide(L)'
;MGNKISHRIIKRKKTFRTNSYPSRDSNSNAISTDYSDSSNAQLVPQLKTVDGRPYFEENFSTYIDIGCGPGHWSFEIAQEYPYAEVYGIDILSSFPSKIKPKNCHFKTCDILEGLPFDDNEFDYIFMRHMLASIKAYQWFSVLKDIKRVLKSGGVIESVELNCTPHSIGPVQTQFMKICNDAMSDAFDIDLKLKFGPMFKDLGFQNVTFTSKYISLGKWDANAGKIGQIWTTNTVQMAEAVKSILLPHMKLTDDEWDRMFKTMYFDEVDKYHSYQEHYIVLATKG
;
A
#
# COMPACT_ATOMS: atom_id res chain seq x y z
N MET A 1 -3.62 29.50 44.36
CA MET A 1 -4.89 29.57 43.59
C MET A 1 -4.55 29.47 42.12
N GLY A 2 -4.96 28.37 41.49
CA GLY A 2 -4.60 28.03 40.12
C GLY A 2 -5.48 28.71 39.08
N ASN A 3 -4.91 28.98 37.90
CA ASN A 3 -5.65 29.33 36.70
C ASN A 3 -5.58 28.16 35.72
N LYS A 4 -6.72 27.47 35.56
CA LYS A 4 -6.96 26.52 34.46
C LYS A 4 -7.48 27.33 33.26
N ILE A 5 -6.72 27.35 32.16
CA ILE A 5 -7.21 27.86 30.88
C ILE A 5 -7.87 26.70 30.15
N SER A 6 -9.20 26.71 30.08
CA SER A 6 -9.97 25.72 29.30
C SER A 6 -10.01 26.16 27.83
N HIS A 7 -9.49 25.35 26.91
CA HIS A 7 -9.70 25.54 25.48
C HIS A 7 -10.80 24.58 25.01
N ARG A 8 -12.01 25.12 24.84
CA ARG A 8 -13.12 24.48 24.12
C ARG A 8 -12.96 24.80 22.63
N ILE A 9 -12.62 23.81 21.81
CA ILE A 9 -12.68 23.93 20.34
C ILE A 9 -14.00 23.32 19.86
N ILE A 10 -14.78 24.15 19.17
CA ILE A 10 -16.10 23.85 18.61
C ILE A 10 -15.91 23.09 17.29
N LYS A 11 -16.34 21.82 17.22
CA LYS A 11 -16.40 21.03 15.97
C LYS A 11 -17.67 21.40 15.17
N ARG A 12 -17.54 21.93 13.95
CA ARG A 12 -18.63 22.01 12.96
C ARG A 12 -18.45 20.86 11.95
N LYS A 13 -19.42 19.94 11.89
CA LYS A 13 -19.49 18.83 10.94
C LYS A 13 -20.09 19.31 9.60
N LYS A 14 -19.45 18.99 8.48
CA LYS A 14 -20.08 18.79 7.17
C LYS A 14 -19.67 17.39 6.69
N THR A 15 -20.65 16.56 6.34
CA THR A 15 -20.56 15.13 6.05
C THR A 15 -20.47 14.85 4.54
N PHE A 16 -19.55 13.96 4.12
CA PHE A 16 -19.42 13.41 2.76
C PHE A 16 -19.07 11.90 2.82
N ARG A 17 -19.69 11.10 1.93
CA ARG A 17 -19.81 9.61 1.93
C ARG A 17 -18.55 8.84 1.46
N THR A 18 -18.40 7.60 1.95
CA THR A 18 -17.34 6.59 1.70
C THR A 18 -17.64 5.63 0.53
N ASN A 19 -16.61 4.98 -0.07
CA ASN A 19 -16.76 3.95 -1.12
C ASN A 19 -16.58 2.50 -0.63
N SER A 20 -17.35 1.59 -1.23
CA SER A 20 -17.43 0.14 -0.94
C SER A 20 -17.77 -0.65 -2.21
N TYR A 21 -16.95 -1.63 -2.65
CA TYR A 21 -17.30 -2.45 -3.84
C TYR A 21 -16.85 -3.92 -3.73
N PRO A 22 -17.77 -4.80 -3.30
CA PRO A 22 -18.40 -5.82 -4.17
C PRO A 22 -19.94 -5.91 -3.93
N SER A 23 -20.88 -6.35 -4.80
CA SER A 23 -20.96 -7.04 -6.10
C SER A 23 -22.04 -6.41 -7.02
N ARG A 24 -22.19 -6.91 -8.27
CA ARG A 24 -23.23 -6.45 -9.24
C ARG A 24 -24.67 -6.87 -8.90
N ASP A 25 -24.89 -7.75 -7.91
CA ASP A 25 -26.22 -8.15 -7.42
C ASP A 25 -26.16 -8.48 -5.91
N SER A 26 -27.17 -7.98 -5.19
CA SER A 26 -27.40 -7.88 -3.74
C SER A 26 -26.90 -9.01 -2.83
N ASN A 27 -26.09 -8.66 -1.82
CA ASN A 27 -26.40 -8.83 -0.38
C ASN A 27 -25.14 -8.59 0.49
N SER A 28 -25.04 -7.43 1.12
CA SER A 28 -24.44 -7.31 2.47
C SER A 28 -24.65 -5.91 3.03
N ASN A 29 -25.24 -5.84 4.22
CA ASN A 29 -25.48 -4.63 5.00
C ASN A 29 -24.17 -3.87 5.28
N ALA A 30 -24.04 -2.64 4.77
CA ALA A 30 -22.93 -1.74 5.08
C ALA A 30 -23.39 -0.63 6.05
N ILE A 31 -22.71 -0.52 7.19
CA ILE A 31 -22.89 0.55 8.17
C ILE A 31 -21.94 1.71 7.81
N SER A 32 -22.51 2.92 7.78
CA SER A 32 -21.88 4.17 7.36
C SER A 32 -21.12 4.89 8.48
N THR A 33 -20.00 5.54 8.17
CA THR A 33 -19.55 6.79 8.86
C THR A 33 -18.64 7.65 7.96
N ASP A 34 -18.99 8.93 7.83
CA ASP A 34 -18.33 10.04 7.08
C ASP A 34 -16.97 10.49 7.64
N TYR A 35 -16.07 11.07 6.82
CA TYR A 35 -15.18 12.22 7.13
C TYR A 35 -14.48 12.80 5.87
N SER A 36 -14.08 14.08 5.92
CA SER A 36 -13.73 14.98 4.79
C SER A 36 -12.25 15.42 4.71
N ASP A 37 -11.68 15.34 3.51
CA ASP A 37 -10.69 16.18 2.78
C ASP A 37 -9.52 16.91 3.50
N SER A 38 -8.27 16.52 3.16
CA SER A 38 -7.19 17.46 2.81
C SER A 38 -6.07 16.78 2.00
N SER A 39 -6.07 17.04 0.69
CA SER A 39 -4.95 17.01 -0.28
C SER A 39 -3.61 16.32 0.10
N ASN A 40 -3.32 15.29 -0.68
CA ASN A 40 -2.03 14.63 -0.98
C ASN A 40 -1.45 13.70 0.11
N ALA A 41 -1.08 12.50 -0.37
CA ALA A 41 -0.68 11.30 0.36
C ALA A 41 -1.83 10.55 1.04
N GLN A 42 -1.56 9.27 1.35
CA GLN A 42 -2.37 8.33 2.15
C GLN A 42 -3.25 7.34 1.37
N LEU A 43 -2.62 6.21 1.07
CA LEU A 43 -3.26 4.90 0.98
C LEU A 43 -2.61 3.98 2.02
N VAL A 44 -3.13 3.96 3.24
CA VAL A 44 -2.90 2.95 4.28
C VAL A 44 -4.20 2.84 5.13
N PRO A 45 -4.54 1.68 5.69
CA PRO A 45 -5.89 1.19 5.96
C PRO A 45 -6.12 0.93 7.46
N GLN A 46 -7.02 -0.02 7.79
CA GLN A 46 -7.73 -0.16 9.07
C GLN A 46 -6.83 -0.44 10.29
N LEU A 47 -6.25 0.63 10.83
CA LEU A 47 -6.13 0.89 12.26
C LEU A 47 -6.99 2.12 12.54
N LYS A 48 -7.58 2.25 13.73
CA LYS A 48 -8.46 3.39 14.05
C LYS A 48 -7.73 4.68 13.67
N THR A 49 -8.21 5.42 12.68
CA THR A 49 -7.56 6.68 12.27
C THR A 49 -8.22 7.85 12.99
N VAL A 50 -7.44 8.72 13.64
CA VAL A 50 -7.90 10.07 14.03
C VAL A 50 -7.34 11.02 12.97
N ASP A 51 -8.21 11.73 12.26
CA ASP A 51 -7.84 12.71 11.22
C ASP A 51 -6.94 12.15 10.08
N GLY A 52 -7.13 10.88 9.70
CA GLY A 52 -6.42 10.24 8.57
C GLY A 52 -5.05 9.64 8.92
N ARG A 53 -4.60 9.75 10.18
CA ARG A 53 -3.32 9.18 10.64
C ARG A 53 -3.53 7.81 11.30
N PRO A 54 -2.62 6.83 11.15
CA PRO A 54 -2.66 5.61 11.95
C PRO A 54 -2.60 6.01 13.43
N TYR A 55 -3.62 5.66 14.21
CA TYR A 55 -3.57 5.80 15.66
C TYR A 55 -3.51 4.40 16.28
N PHE A 56 -2.34 4.07 16.78
CA PHE A 56 -2.19 2.97 17.74
C PHE A 56 -2.61 3.50 19.11
N GLU A 57 -3.48 2.78 19.82
CA GLU A 57 -3.78 3.09 21.23
C GLU A 57 -2.50 3.02 22.09
N GLU A 58 -1.49 2.25 21.63
CA GLU A 58 -0.15 2.17 22.20
C GLU A 58 0.87 2.91 21.32
N ASN A 59 1.63 3.83 21.92
CA ASN A 59 2.73 4.49 21.20
C ASN A 59 3.93 3.53 21.11
N PHE A 60 4.26 3.04 19.92
CA PHE A 60 5.52 2.31 19.70
C PHE A 60 6.72 3.25 19.76
N SER A 61 7.88 2.70 20.13
CA SER A 61 9.12 3.48 20.26
C SER A 61 9.98 3.43 19.00
N THR A 62 9.83 2.39 18.18
CA THR A 62 10.69 2.12 17.01
C THR A 62 9.88 1.60 15.83
N TYR A 63 9.95 2.32 14.71
CA TYR A 63 9.27 2.03 13.45
C TYR A 63 10.28 1.81 12.33
N ILE A 64 9.97 0.94 11.37
CA ILE A 64 10.70 0.86 10.10
C ILE A 64 9.75 0.76 8.90
N ASP A 65 10.04 1.54 7.88
CA ASP A 65 9.38 1.61 6.57
C ASP A 65 10.26 0.90 5.52
N ILE A 66 9.85 -0.29 5.10
CA ILE A 66 10.58 -1.12 4.14
C ILE A 66 10.08 -0.82 2.73
N GLY A 67 10.99 -0.42 1.84
CA GLY A 67 10.63 0.10 0.51
C GLY A 67 10.06 1.51 0.62
N CYS A 68 10.70 2.37 1.43
CA CYS A 68 10.14 3.67 1.82
C CYS A 68 10.05 4.67 0.64
N GLY A 69 10.76 4.43 -0.45
CA GLY A 69 10.82 5.30 -1.62
C GLY A 69 11.24 6.73 -1.23
N PRO A 70 10.42 7.76 -1.48
CA PRO A 70 10.70 9.12 -1.04
C PRO A 70 10.51 9.37 0.47
N GLY A 71 10.09 8.36 1.26
CA GLY A 71 10.00 8.44 2.72
C GLY A 71 8.78 9.19 3.27
N HIS A 72 7.71 9.35 2.47
CA HIS A 72 6.51 10.08 2.89
C HIS A 72 5.88 9.50 4.18
N TRP A 73 5.69 8.18 4.23
CA TRP A 73 5.12 7.52 5.41
C TRP A 73 6.04 7.67 6.62
N SER A 74 7.34 7.43 6.44
CA SER A 74 8.36 7.66 7.47
C SER A 74 8.30 9.08 8.06
N PHE A 75 8.07 10.10 7.23
CA PHE A 75 7.95 11.50 7.67
C PHE A 75 6.68 11.76 8.47
N GLU A 76 5.55 11.25 8.02
CA GLU A 76 4.27 11.40 8.71
C GLU A 76 4.32 10.76 10.11
N ILE A 77 4.88 9.55 10.23
CA ILE A 77 5.05 8.86 11.51
C ILE A 77 6.02 9.62 12.41
N ALA A 78 7.14 10.10 11.89
CA ALA A 78 8.12 10.85 12.69
C ALA A 78 7.56 12.18 13.23
N GLN A 79 6.64 12.82 12.49
CA GLN A 79 5.96 14.04 12.93
C GLN A 79 4.85 13.76 13.94
N GLU A 80 4.09 12.67 13.76
CA GLU A 80 3.02 12.27 14.67
C GLU A 80 3.57 11.78 16.01
N TYR A 81 4.67 11.05 15.97
CA TYR A 81 5.31 10.43 17.14
C TYR A 81 6.72 10.99 17.34
N PRO A 82 6.87 12.24 17.86
CA PRO A 82 8.17 12.92 17.95
C PRO A 82 9.15 12.29 18.95
N TYR A 83 8.69 11.34 19.77
CA TYR A 83 9.52 10.57 20.71
C TYR A 83 9.88 9.17 20.22
N ALA A 84 9.34 8.73 19.09
CA ALA A 84 9.69 7.47 18.48
C ALA A 84 10.82 7.65 17.47
N GLU A 85 11.64 6.62 17.30
CA GLU A 85 12.63 6.54 16.23
C GLU A 85 12.02 5.86 15.00
N VAL A 86 12.15 6.50 13.85
CA VAL A 86 11.58 6.02 12.58
C VAL A 86 12.72 5.78 11.60
N TYR A 87 12.76 4.59 11.03
CA TYR A 87 13.73 4.19 10.03
C TYR A 87 13.04 3.97 8.70
N GLY A 88 13.68 4.32 7.60
CA GLY A 88 13.22 3.99 6.27
C GLY A 88 14.35 3.40 5.45
N ILE A 89 14.06 2.31 4.74
CA ILE A 89 15.03 1.68 3.85
C ILE A 89 14.45 1.51 2.46
N ASP A 90 15.31 1.69 1.46
CA ASP A 90 14.98 1.46 0.06
C ASP A 90 16.24 1.12 -0.72
N ILE A 91 16.12 0.36 -1.81
CA ILE A 91 17.24 0.04 -2.70
C ILE A 91 17.71 1.29 -3.46
N LEU A 92 16.82 2.26 -3.68
CA LEU A 92 17.13 3.54 -4.29
C LEU A 92 17.20 4.64 -3.24
N SER A 93 18.16 5.55 -3.39
CA SER A 93 18.30 6.72 -2.51
C SER A 93 17.35 7.87 -2.92
N SER A 94 16.05 7.59 -3.08
CA SER A 94 15.04 8.61 -3.44
C SER A 94 14.53 9.43 -2.24
N PHE A 95 14.83 8.98 -1.02
CA PHE A 95 14.45 9.65 0.22
C PHE A 95 15.30 10.90 0.50
N PRO A 96 14.77 11.89 1.26
CA PRO A 96 15.50 13.12 1.57
C PRO A 96 16.72 12.88 2.48
N SER A 97 17.87 13.42 2.08
CA SER A 97 19.11 13.34 2.88
C SER A 97 19.36 14.56 3.78
N LYS A 98 18.82 15.74 3.42
CA LYS A 98 19.16 17.02 4.09
C LYS A 98 18.05 17.58 4.97
N ILE A 99 16.80 17.53 4.52
CA ILE A 99 15.65 18.11 5.22
C ILE A 99 14.76 16.96 5.65
N LYS A 100 14.85 16.56 6.92
CA LYS A 100 14.07 15.48 7.53
C LYS A 100 13.89 15.72 9.04
N PRO A 101 12.84 15.15 9.67
CA PRO A 101 12.72 15.11 11.13
C PRO A 101 13.97 14.50 11.79
N LYS A 102 14.30 14.94 13.00
CA LYS A 102 15.51 14.48 13.72
C LYS A 102 15.46 13.00 14.08
N ASN A 103 14.26 12.50 14.34
CA ASN A 103 13.94 11.12 14.70
C ASN A 103 13.61 10.23 13.49
N CYS A 104 13.92 10.68 12.26
CA CYS A 104 13.68 9.93 11.05
C CYS A 104 15.02 9.64 10.35
N HIS A 105 15.37 8.38 10.14
CA HIS A 105 16.66 7.93 9.61
C HIS A 105 16.46 7.12 8.34
N PHE A 106 17.30 7.33 7.33
CA PHE A 106 17.21 6.58 6.08
C PHE A 106 18.51 5.87 5.74
N LYS A 107 18.37 4.72 5.09
CA LYS A 107 19.51 3.93 4.62
C LYS A 107 19.17 3.23 3.31
N THR A 108 20.11 3.26 2.37
CA THR A 108 20.02 2.43 1.17
C THR A 108 20.24 0.97 1.54
N CYS A 109 19.31 0.10 1.16
CA CYS A 109 19.34 -1.32 1.51
C CYS A 109 18.59 -2.14 0.47
N ASP A 110 19.22 -3.20 -0.04
CA ASP A 110 18.49 -4.25 -0.73
C ASP A 110 17.96 -5.24 0.31
N ILE A 111 16.64 -5.36 0.41
CA ILE A 111 15.99 -6.27 1.35
C ILE A 111 16.24 -7.75 1.03
N LEU A 112 16.67 -8.05 -0.20
CA LEU A 112 16.98 -9.39 -0.66
C LEU A 112 18.36 -9.86 -0.15
N GLU A 113 19.23 -8.92 0.25
CA GLU A 113 20.53 -9.19 0.86
C GLU A 113 20.48 -9.30 2.39
N GLY A 114 19.32 -8.99 2.97
CA GLY A 114 19.08 -9.02 4.42
C GLY A 114 19.08 -7.65 5.07
N LEU A 115 18.27 -7.52 6.12
CA LEU A 115 18.06 -6.31 6.89
C LEU A 115 19.27 -6.05 7.81
N PRO A 116 19.92 -4.88 7.71
CA PRO A 116 21.16 -4.56 8.42
C PRO A 116 20.85 -4.03 9.83
N PHE A 117 20.03 -4.77 10.55
CA PHE A 117 19.48 -4.45 11.86
C PHE A 117 19.56 -5.68 12.77
N ASP A 118 19.62 -5.43 14.07
CA ASP A 118 19.72 -6.48 15.07
C ASP A 118 18.39 -7.22 15.25
N ASP A 119 18.44 -8.37 15.89
CA ASP A 119 17.26 -9.14 16.25
C ASP A 119 16.42 -8.35 17.27
N ASN A 120 15.10 -8.31 17.08
CA ASN A 120 14.16 -7.62 17.99
C ASN A 120 14.46 -6.11 18.16
N GLU A 121 14.76 -5.42 17.07
CA GLU A 121 15.03 -3.98 17.08
C GLU A 121 13.74 -3.13 16.96
N PHE A 122 12.78 -3.56 16.13
CA PHE A 122 11.60 -2.76 15.79
C PHE A 122 10.32 -3.22 16.48
N ASP A 123 9.52 -2.27 16.94
CA ASP A 123 8.17 -2.54 17.46
C ASP A 123 7.15 -2.64 16.32
N TYR A 124 7.34 -1.83 15.27
CA TYR A 124 6.45 -1.76 14.12
C TYR A 124 7.22 -1.79 12.81
N ILE A 125 6.80 -2.67 11.89
CA ILE A 125 7.32 -2.73 10.53
C ILE A 125 6.17 -2.42 9.58
N PHE A 126 6.39 -1.46 8.69
CA PHE A 126 5.51 -1.15 7.58
C PHE A 126 6.20 -1.55 6.27
N MET A 127 5.46 -2.20 5.37
CA MET A 127 5.94 -2.57 4.04
C MET A 127 4.79 -2.47 3.04
N ARG A 128 5.02 -1.86 1.88
CA ARG A 128 3.95 -1.68 0.89
C ARG A 128 4.44 -1.76 -0.55
N HIS A 129 3.65 -2.41 -1.39
CA HIS A 129 3.85 -2.50 -2.84
C HIS A 129 5.19 -3.15 -3.22
N MET A 130 5.61 -4.17 -2.48
CA MET A 130 6.87 -4.88 -2.72
C MET A 130 6.74 -6.02 -3.73
N LEU A 131 5.54 -6.26 -4.26
CA LEU A 131 5.28 -7.28 -5.28
C LEU A 131 6.17 -7.18 -6.51
N ALA A 132 6.48 -5.96 -6.97
CA ALA A 132 7.37 -5.74 -8.11
C ALA A 132 8.87 -5.84 -7.77
N SER A 133 9.20 -5.98 -6.48
CA SER A 133 10.58 -5.96 -5.96
C SER A 133 11.02 -7.32 -5.42
N ILE A 134 10.07 -8.19 -5.03
CA ILE A 134 10.33 -9.49 -4.42
C ILE A 134 9.74 -10.60 -5.29
N LYS A 135 10.60 -11.50 -5.78
CA LYS A 135 10.14 -12.66 -6.55
C LYS A 135 9.38 -13.66 -5.67
N ALA A 136 8.51 -14.45 -6.29
CA ALA A 136 7.69 -15.46 -5.62
C ALA A 136 8.46 -16.33 -4.61
N TYR A 137 9.62 -16.85 -5.01
CA TYR A 137 10.44 -17.73 -4.17
C TYR A 137 11.21 -17.01 -3.04
N GLN A 138 11.29 -15.68 -3.05
CA GLN A 138 12.04 -14.87 -2.09
C GLN A 138 11.19 -14.36 -0.93
N TRP A 139 9.86 -14.33 -1.08
CA TRP A 139 8.95 -13.80 -0.05
C TRP A 139 9.12 -14.47 1.31
N PHE A 140 9.27 -15.80 1.35
CA PHE A 140 9.43 -16.51 2.61
C PHE A 140 10.73 -16.12 3.35
N SER A 141 11.86 -15.96 2.63
CA SER A 141 13.11 -15.52 3.24
C SER A 141 13.06 -14.07 3.72
N VAL A 142 12.41 -13.18 2.94
CA VAL A 142 12.22 -11.78 3.35
C VAL A 142 11.37 -11.69 4.61
N LEU A 143 10.23 -12.40 4.65
CA LEU A 143 9.36 -12.42 5.83
C LEU A 143 10.04 -13.04 7.06
N LYS A 144 10.92 -14.04 6.86
CA LYS A 144 11.73 -14.62 7.95
C LYS A 144 12.67 -13.58 8.55
N ASP A 145 13.31 -12.76 7.72
CA ASP A 145 14.23 -11.71 8.18
C ASP A 145 13.49 -10.52 8.81
N ILE A 146 12.33 -10.15 8.26
CA ILE A 146 11.38 -9.22 8.91
C ILE A 146 11.00 -9.72 10.31
N LYS A 147 10.65 -11.00 10.45
CA LYS A 147 10.36 -11.58 11.77
C LYS A 147 11.55 -11.51 12.72
N ARG A 148 12.78 -11.66 12.21
CA ARG A 148 14.00 -11.60 13.03
C ARG A 148 14.15 -10.22 13.69
N VAL A 149 14.05 -9.14 12.90
CA VAL A 149 14.23 -7.77 13.39
C VAL A 149 13.01 -7.22 14.15
N LEU A 150 11.83 -7.82 13.99
CA LEU A 150 10.64 -7.46 14.76
C LEU A 150 10.77 -7.94 16.22
N LYS A 151 10.39 -7.11 17.19
CA LYS A 151 10.33 -7.50 18.61
C LYS A 151 9.22 -8.51 18.89
N SER A 152 9.35 -9.28 19.97
CA SER A 152 8.22 -10.04 20.51
C SER A 152 7.07 -9.08 20.84
N GLY A 153 5.85 -9.41 20.42
CA GLY A 153 4.67 -8.54 20.50
C GLY A 153 4.63 -7.43 19.45
N GLY A 154 5.70 -7.22 18.68
CA GLY A 154 5.75 -6.25 17.60
C GLY A 154 4.82 -6.62 16.43
N VAL A 155 4.48 -5.63 15.63
CA VAL A 155 3.53 -5.73 14.52
C VAL A 155 4.22 -5.54 13.17
N ILE A 156 3.82 -6.34 12.19
CA ILE A 156 4.09 -6.10 10.77
C ILE A 156 2.77 -5.76 10.08
N GLU A 157 2.77 -4.66 9.34
CA GLU A 157 1.74 -4.28 8.39
C GLU A 157 2.31 -4.35 6.98
N SER A 158 1.74 -5.24 6.16
CA SER A 158 2.07 -5.34 4.75
C SER A 158 0.86 -4.97 3.90
N VAL A 159 1.03 -4.03 2.97
CA VAL A 159 -0.02 -3.57 2.05
C VAL A 159 0.37 -3.93 0.62
N GLU A 160 -0.39 -4.84 0.01
CA GLU A 160 -0.08 -5.35 -1.33
C GLU A 160 -1.27 -5.25 -2.27
N LEU A 161 -0.99 -5.40 -3.56
CA LEU A 161 -1.96 -5.29 -4.64
C LEU A 161 -2.40 -6.68 -5.08
N ASN A 162 -3.70 -6.82 -5.32
CA ASN A 162 -4.16 -7.90 -6.19
C ASN A 162 -3.87 -7.48 -7.63
N CYS A 163 -2.93 -8.10 -8.35
CA CYS A 163 -2.49 -7.60 -9.66
C CYS A 163 -3.62 -7.39 -10.69
N THR A 164 -4.72 -8.14 -10.57
CA THR A 164 -5.85 -8.00 -11.50
C THR A 164 -6.90 -7.05 -10.92
N PRO A 165 -7.14 -5.89 -11.55
CA PRO A 165 -8.22 -5.00 -11.13
C PRO A 165 -9.60 -5.65 -11.38
N HIS A 166 -10.60 -5.16 -10.66
CA HIS A 166 -11.98 -5.59 -10.81
C HIS A 166 -12.72 -4.72 -11.83
N SER A 167 -13.82 -5.27 -12.37
CA SER A 167 -14.68 -4.59 -13.33
C SER A 167 -13.89 -3.99 -14.51
N ILE A 168 -12.99 -4.78 -15.09
CA ILE A 168 -12.14 -4.37 -16.20
C ILE A 168 -12.82 -4.60 -17.55
N GLY A 169 -12.47 -3.77 -18.54
CA GLY A 169 -12.95 -3.92 -19.92
C GLY A 169 -12.22 -5.02 -20.70
N PRO A 170 -12.67 -5.34 -21.92
CA PRO A 170 -12.06 -6.38 -22.75
C PRO A 170 -10.59 -6.09 -23.11
N VAL A 171 -10.21 -4.83 -23.34
CA VAL A 171 -8.83 -4.48 -23.69
C VAL A 171 -7.92 -4.67 -22.46
N GLN A 172 -8.35 -4.19 -21.30
CA GLN A 172 -7.62 -4.39 -20.05
C GLN A 172 -7.57 -5.86 -19.63
N THR A 173 -8.62 -6.64 -19.90
CA THR A 173 -8.62 -8.10 -19.68
C THR A 173 -7.54 -8.78 -20.51
N GLN A 174 -7.43 -8.43 -21.80
CA GLN A 174 -6.39 -8.98 -22.68
C GLN A 174 -4.98 -8.58 -22.21
N PHE A 175 -4.81 -7.32 -21.82
CA PHE A 175 -3.55 -6.83 -21.26
C PHE A 175 -3.14 -7.61 -20.01
N MET A 176 -4.03 -7.75 -19.03
CA MET A 176 -3.72 -8.48 -17.78
C MET A 176 -3.37 -9.94 -18.02
N LYS A 177 -4.01 -10.60 -18.99
CA LYS A 177 -3.66 -11.97 -19.37
C LYS A 177 -2.21 -12.05 -19.87
N ILE A 178 -1.80 -11.13 -20.74
CA ILE A 178 -0.44 -11.13 -21.29
C ILE A 178 0.59 -10.76 -20.23
N CYS A 179 0.28 -9.79 -19.35
CA CYS A 179 1.11 -9.50 -18.19
C CYS A 179 1.34 -10.74 -17.34
N ASN A 180 0.28 -11.51 -17.06
CA ASN A 180 0.39 -12.74 -16.29
C ASN A 180 1.28 -13.78 -17.01
N ASP A 181 1.02 -14.02 -18.30
CA ASP A 181 1.78 -15.00 -19.08
C ASP A 181 3.28 -14.62 -19.18
N ALA A 182 3.59 -13.33 -19.35
CA ALA A 182 4.96 -12.83 -19.52
C ALA A 182 5.74 -12.68 -18.20
N MET A 183 5.03 -12.52 -17.07
CA MET A 183 5.65 -12.09 -15.80
C MET A 183 5.40 -13.06 -14.65
N SER A 184 4.73 -14.19 -14.88
CA SER A 184 4.44 -15.21 -13.85
C SER A 184 5.69 -15.76 -13.17
N ASP A 185 6.83 -15.84 -13.87
CA ASP A 185 8.12 -16.26 -13.29
C ASP A 185 8.80 -15.15 -12.47
N ALA A 186 8.45 -13.89 -12.74
CA ALA A 186 9.05 -12.72 -12.10
C ALA A 186 8.27 -12.30 -10.84
N PHE A 187 6.94 -12.30 -10.90
CA PHE A 187 6.06 -11.80 -9.85
C PHE A 187 5.00 -12.81 -9.46
N ASP A 188 4.75 -12.93 -8.16
CA ASP A 188 3.71 -13.82 -7.65
C ASP A 188 2.33 -13.16 -7.74
N ILE A 189 1.70 -13.25 -8.91
CA ILE A 189 0.37 -12.67 -9.13
C ILE A 189 -0.70 -13.20 -8.16
N ASP A 190 -0.46 -14.38 -7.56
CA ASP A 190 -1.30 -15.04 -6.58
C ASP A 190 -0.79 -14.85 -5.14
N LEU A 191 0.09 -13.86 -4.88
CA LEU A 191 0.69 -13.62 -3.56
C LEU A 191 -0.37 -13.59 -2.46
N LYS A 192 -1.52 -12.95 -2.72
CA LYS A 192 -2.64 -12.86 -1.77
C LYS A 192 -3.06 -14.22 -1.20
N LEU A 193 -3.07 -15.27 -2.03
CA LEU A 193 -3.45 -16.62 -1.63
C LEU A 193 -2.39 -17.29 -0.75
N LYS A 194 -1.11 -16.94 -0.97
CA LYS A 194 0.04 -17.56 -0.31
C LYS A 194 0.50 -16.80 0.93
N PHE A 195 0.22 -15.50 1.01
CA PHE A 195 0.79 -14.63 2.05
C PHE A 195 0.32 -15.06 3.44
N GLY A 196 -0.99 -15.32 3.61
CA GLY A 196 -1.55 -15.80 4.89
C GLY A 196 -0.91 -17.08 5.40
N PRO A 197 -0.81 -18.14 4.57
CA PRO A 197 -0.03 -19.33 4.87
C PRO A 197 1.43 -19.02 5.26
N MET A 198 2.16 -18.18 4.51
CA MET A 198 3.56 -17.85 4.84
C MET A 198 3.71 -17.23 6.23
N PHE A 199 2.85 -16.28 6.62
CA PHE A 199 2.86 -15.69 7.96
C PHE A 199 2.62 -16.76 9.05
N LYS A 200 1.69 -17.68 8.82
CA LYS A 200 1.40 -18.77 9.77
C LYS A 200 2.55 -19.76 9.88
N ASP A 201 3.15 -20.16 8.76
CA ASP A 201 4.27 -21.11 8.72
C ASP A 201 5.52 -20.55 9.39
N LEU A 202 5.73 -19.23 9.29
CA LEU A 202 6.78 -18.52 10.03
C LEU A 202 6.44 -18.34 11.52
N GLY A 203 5.24 -18.72 11.96
CA GLY A 203 4.80 -18.63 13.35
C GLY A 203 4.46 -17.21 13.80
N PHE A 204 3.94 -16.36 12.91
CA PHE A 204 3.27 -15.14 13.32
C PHE A 204 1.90 -15.45 13.94
N GLN A 205 1.47 -14.58 14.86
CA GLN A 205 0.19 -14.65 15.54
C GLN A 205 -0.74 -13.54 15.01
N ASN A 206 -2.03 -13.62 15.34
CA ASN A 206 -3.05 -12.61 15.02
C ASN A 206 -3.06 -12.15 13.55
N VAL A 207 -2.79 -13.07 12.62
CA VAL A 207 -2.72 -12.77 11.19
C VAL A 207 -4.12 -12.41 10.67
N THR A 208 -4.32 -11.16 10.29
CA THR A 208 -5.59 -10.66 9.74
C THR A 208 -5.42 -10.16 8.32
N PHE A 209 -6.51 -10.24 7.54
CA PHE A 209 -6.59 -9.78 6.17
C PHE A 209 -7.72 -8.77 6.02
N THR A 210 -7.41 -7.58 5.54
CA THR A 210 -8.41 -6.56 5.21
C THR A 210 -8.20 -6.09 3.79
N SER A 211 -9.28 -5.93 3.03
CA SER A 211 -9.22 -5.34 1.68
C SER A 211 -9.73 -3.91 1.69
N LYS A 212 -9.07 -3.06 0.89
CA LYS A 212 -9.52 -1.73 0.48
C LYS A 212 -9.61 -1.69 -1.03
N TYR A 213 -10.58 -0.95 -1.54
CA TYR A 213 -10.84 -0.84 -2.96
C TYR A 213 -10.70 0.61 -3.38
N ILE A 214 -9.95 0.84 -4.46
CA ILE A 214 -9.64 2.18 -4.95
C ILE A 214 -10.03 2.23 -6.42
N SER A 215 -10.86 3.20 -6.80
CA SER A 215 -11.29 3.37 -8.18
C SER A 215 -10.12 3.70 -9.11
N LEU A 216 -10.23 3.24 -10.35
CA LEU A 216 -9.40 3.67 -11.47
C LEU A 216 -10.25 4.56 -12.39
N GLY A 217 -9.72 5.70 -12.81
CA GLY A 217 -10.45 6.72 -13.56
C GLY A 217 -11.11 7.78 -12.69
N LYS A 218 -12.12 8.45 -13.26
CA LYS A 218 -12.88 9.57 -12.71
C LYS A 218 -14.34 9.21 -12.40
N TRP A 219 -14.79 7.98 -12.69
CA TRP A 219 -16.17 7.54 -12.49
C TRP A 219 -16.63 7.62 -11.03
N ASP A 220 -15.70 7.47 -10.10
CA ASP A 220 -15.97 7.51 -8.67
C ASP A 220 -15.70 8.92 -8.10
N ALA A 221 -16.77 9.73 -8.06
CA ALA A 221 -16.70 11.09 -7.51
C ALA A 221 -16.30 11.12 -6.02
N ASN A 222 -16.56 10.05 -5.26
CA ASN A 222 -16.24 9.99 -3.83
C ASN A 222 -14.77 9.60 -3.59
N ALA A 223 -14.15 8.87 -4.52
CA ALA A 223 -12.72 8.56 -4.44
C ALA A 223 -11.87 9.83 -4.59
N GLY A 224 -12.43 10.88 -5.20
CA GLY A 224 -11.84 12.20 -5.29
C GLY A 224 -10.42 12.15 -5.87
N LYS A 225 -9.46 12.77 -5.18
CA LYS A 225 -8.05 12.80 -5.60
C LYS A 225 -7.35 11.45 -5.49
N ILE A 226 -7.80 10.57 -4.59
CA ILE A 226 -7.14 9.29 -4.32
C ILE A 226 -7.26 8.37 -5.54
N GLY A 227 -8.45 8.25 -6.14
CA GLY A 227 -8.65 7.47 -7.36
C GLY A 227 -7.82 7.99 -8.54
N GLN A 228 -7.72 9.32 -8.68
CA GLN A 228 -6.93 9.95 -9.74
C GLN A 228 -5.42 9.71 -9.58
N ILE A 229 -4.91 9.84 -8.35
CA ILE A 229 -3.51 9.54 -8.02
C ILE A 229 -3.23 8.07 -8.29
N TRP A 230 -4.11 7.17 -7.83
CA TRP A 230 -3.95 5.75 -8.04
C TRP A 230 -3.96 5.35 -9.53
N THR A 231 -4.83 5.98 -10.32
CA THR A 231 -4.84 5.82 -11.78
C THR A 231 -3.51 6.24 -12.39
N THR A 232 -2.96 7.37 -11.95
CA THR A 232 -1.65 7.87 -12.42
C THR A 232 -0.53 6.90 -12.06
N ASN A 233 -0.54 6.34 -10.85
CA ASN A 233 0.45 5.34 -10.44
C ASN A 233 0.35 4.07 -11.30
N THR A 234 -0.86 3.59 -11.56
CA THR A 234 -1.08 2.37 -12.37
C THR A 234 -0.63 2.58 -13.81
N VAL A 235 -0.86 3.78 -14.37
CA VAL A 235 -0.32 4.20 -15.68
C VAL A 235 1.20 4.14 -15.69
N GLN A 236 1.87 4.71 -14.68
CA GLN A 236 3.35 4.68 -14.58
C GLN A 236 3.89 3.26 -14.44
N MET A 237 3.21 2.40 -13.67
CA MET A 237 3.58 0.99 -13.53
C MET A 237 3.49 0.25 -14.86
N ALA A 238 2.40 0.45 -15.61
CA ALA A 238 2.22 -0.19 -16.91
C ALA A 238 3.23 0.30 -17.96
N GLU A 239 3.60 1.58 -17.94
CA GLU A 239 4.69 2.12 -18.77
C GLU A 239 6.06 1.54 -18.39
N ALA A 240 6.35 1.37 -17.10
CA ALA A 240 7.62 0.82 -16.63
C ALA A 240 7.87 -0.62 -17.12
N VAL A 241 6.81 -1.37 -17.41
CA VAL A 241 6.90 -2.75 -17.92
C VAL A 241 6.72 -2.86 -19.44
N LYS A 242 6.52 -1.74 -20.15
CA LYS A 242 6.30 -1.71 -21.62
C LYS A 242 7.36 -2.48 -22.39
N SER A 243 8.65 -2.24 -22.09
CA SER A 243 9.77 -2.89 -22.79
C SER A 243 9.82 -4.40 -22.59
N ILE A 244 9.32 -4.90 -21.45
CA ILE A 244 9.22 -6.33 -21.15
C ILE A 244 8.04 -6.94 -21.90
N LEU A 245 6.93 -6.22 -21.99
CA LEU A 245 5.68 -6.73 -22.57
C LEU A 245 5.64 -6.65 -24.09
N LEU A 246 6.20 -5.60 -24.72
CA LEU A 246 6.16 -5.41 -26.18
C LEU A 246 6.56 -6.68 -26.99
N PRO A 247 7.66 -7.39 -26.66
CA PRO A 247 8.02 -8.62 -27.35
C PRO A 247 6.98 -9.75 -27.23
N HIS A 248 6.30 -9.84 -26.07
CA HIS A 248 5.28 -10.84 -25.80
C HIS A 248 3.96 -10.51 -26.50
N MET A 249 3.63 -9.22 -26.60
CA MET A 249 2.39 -8.75 -27.21
C MET A 249 2.47 -8.72 -28.74
N LYS A 250 3.67 -8.73 -29.31
CA LYS A 250 3.91 -8.56 -30.76
C LYS A 250 3.23 -7.31 -31.33
N LEU A 251 3.19 -6.25 -30.52
CA LEU A 251 2.61 -4.96 -30.88
C LEU A 251 3.71 -4.00 -31.34
N THR A 252 3.36 -3.12 -32.25
CA THR A 252 4.09 -1.87 -32.51
C THR A 252 3.89 -0.88 -31.35
N ASP A 253 4.74 0.13 -31.25
CA ASP A 253 4.57 1.22 -30.28
C ASP A 253 3.22 1.94 -30.45
N ASP A 254 2.80 2.19 -31.70
CA ASP A 254 1.51 2.81 -31.98
C ASP A 254 0.31 1.95 -31.53
N GLU A 255 0.42 0.63 -31.64
CA GLU A 255 -0.61 -0.29 -31.14
C GLU A 255 -0.63 -0.35 -29.62
N TRP A 256 0.54 -0.33 -28.98
CA TRP A 256 0.65 -0.20 -27.53
C TRP A 256 -0.03 1.07 -27.05
N ASP A 257 0.31 2.22 -27.64
CA ASP A 257 -0.21 3.52 -27.22
C ASP A 257 -1.74 3.59 -27.39
N ARG A 258 -2.29 3.00 -28.46
CA ARG A 258 -3.74 2.86 -28.64
C ARG A 258 -4.38 1.99 -27.57
N MET A 259 -3.83 0.80 -27.33
CA MET A 259 -4.33 -0.12 -26.31
C MET A 259 -4.28 0.54 -24.92
N PHE A 260 -3.16 1.14 -24.57
CA PHE A 260 -2.92 1.85 -23.31
C PHE A 260 -3.93 2.98 -23.11
N LYS A 261 -4.14 3.78 -24.15
CA LYS A 261 -5.12 4.87 -24.13
C LYS A 261 -6.53 4.33 -23.85
N THR A 262 -6.93 3.28 -24.56
CA THR A 262 -8.26 2.68 -24.38
C THR A 262 -8.44 2.13 -22.97
N MET A 263 -7.44 1.43 -22.41
CA MET A 263 -7.54 0.91 -21.03
C MET A 263 -7.78 2.04 -20.03
N TYR A 264 -6.87 3.01 -19.94
CA TYR A 264 -6.84 3.98 -18.84
C TYR A 264 -7.68 5.24 -19.05
N PHE A 265 -8.12 5.54 -20.28
CA PHE A 265 -8.94 6.73 -20.56
C PHE A 265 -10.34 6.42 -21.06
N ASP A 266 -10.62 5.19 -21.50
CA ASP A 266 -11.97 4.79 -21.93
C ASP A 266 -12.55 3.69 -21.03
N GLU A 267 -11.84 2.58 -20.83
CA GLU A 267 -12.40 1.40 -20.15
C GLU A 267 -12.55 1.58 -18.64
N VAL A 268 -11.56 2.15 -17.96
CA VAL A 268 -11.63 2.30 -16.48
C VAL A 268 -12.89 3.07 -16.04
N ASP A 269 -13.27 4.11 -16.78
CA ASP A 269 -14.49 4.88 -16.51
C ASP A 269 -15.74 4.18 -17.03
N LYS A 270 -15.70 3.55 -18.21
CA LYS A 270 -16.85 2.85 -18.77
C LYS A 270 -17.28 1.63 -17.95
N TYR A 271 -16.32 0.89 -17.41
CA TYR A 271 -16.57 -0.35 -16.68
C TYR A 271 -16.55 -0.16 -15.16
N HIS A 272 -16.26 1.06 -14.68
CA HIS A 272 -16.09 1.36 -13.26
C HIS A 272 -15.02 0.46 -12.63
N SER A 273 -13.84 0.43 -13.24
CA SER A 273 -12.75 -0.42 -12.78
C SER A 273 -12.21 0.07 -11.43
N TYR A 274 -11.82 -0.87 -10.57
CA TYR A 274 -11.23 -0.57 -9.27
C TYR A 274 -10.19 -1.62 -8.89
N GLN A 275 -9.23 -1.21 -8.08
CA GLN A 275 -8.11 -2.01 -7.63
C GLN A 275 -8.31 -2.45 -6.19
N GLU A 276 -8.12 -3.74 -5.91
CA GLU A 276 -8.04 -4.24 -4.54
C GLU A 276 -6.61 -4.10 -4.00
N HIS A 277 -6.51 -3.47 -2.83
CA HIS A 277 -5.34 -3.43 -1.97
C HIS A 277 -5.65 -4.25 -0.73
N TYR A 278 -4.92 -5.33 -0.51
CA TYR A 278 -5.11 -6.16 0.68
C TYR A 278 -4.00 -5.89 1.67
N ILE A 279 -4.37 -5.99 2.95
CA ILE A 279 -3.52 -5.62 4.06
C ILE A 279 -3.43 -6.80 4.99
N VAL A 280 -2.20 -7.15 5.32
CA VAL A 280 -1.87 -8.17 6.29
C VAL A 280 -1.32 -7.49 7.52
N LEU A 281 -2.01 -7.68 8.64
CA LEU A 281 -1.48 -7.35 9.96
C LEU A 281 -1.16 -8.66 10.67
N ALA A 282 0.03 -8.76 11.24
CA ALA A 282 0.45 -9.92 12.02
C ALA A 282 1.37 -9.51 13.17
N THR A 283 1.38 -10.29 14.25
CA THR A 283 2.21 -10.03 15.43
C THR A 283 3.27 -11.12 15.59
N LYS A 284 4.49 -10.75 16.01
CA LYS A 284 5.48 -11.75 16.40
C LYS A 284 5.14 -12.29 17.79
N GLY A 285 5.04 -13.61 17.89
CA GLY A 285 4.84 -14.32 19.17
C GLY A 285 6.04 -14.28 20.11
#